data_AF-A0A7X6Z0X9-F1
#
_entry.id   AF-A0A7X6Z0X9-F1
#
_cell.length_a   1.000
_cell.length_b   1.000
_cell.length_c   1.000
_cell.angle_alpha   90.00
_cell.angle_beta   90.00
_cell.angle_gamma   90.00
#
_symmetry.space_group_name_H-M   'P 1'
#
loop_
_entity.id
_entity.type
_entity.pdbx_description
1 polymer ?
#
loop_
_entity_poly.entity_id
_entity_poly.type
_entity_poly.pdbx_seq_one_letter_code
_entity_poly.pdbx_strand_id
1 'polypeptide(L)'
;MKFNYTLEVPFNESFKKAYGEYIAAKGKVEEGLKIYLLENFLLDYFKDILDEIRKNHPEFKGEFDLGVKHDMVKGIFKSDAMLPGSLEEPLRRDFFERFKKLINRDDLRVDINLGCMI
;
A
#
# COMPACT_ATOMS: atom_id res chain seq x y z
N MET A 1 1.56 -20.78 -0.46
CA MET A 1 2.18 -19.80 0.46
C MET A 1 1.49 -18.49 0.18
N LYS A 2 0.79 -17.92 1.16
CA LYS A 2 0.01 -16.69 0.96
C LYS A 2 0.95 -15.50 1.02
N PHE A 3 0.77 -14.57 0.10
CA PHE A 3 1.58 -13.37 0.06
C PHE A 3 0.96 -12.31 0.98
N ASN A 4 1.74 -11.80 1.94
CA ASN A 4 1.38 -10.66 2.78
C ASN A 4 2.48 -9.59 2.71
N TYR A 5 2.37 -8.62 1.79
CA TYR A 5 3.29 -7.48 1.83
C TYR A 5 2.87 -6.60 3.00
N THR A 6 3.67 -6.50 4.06
CA THR A 6 3.42 -5.51 5.10
C THR A 6 4.24 -4.27 4.80
N LEU A 7 3.60 -3.12 4.92
CA LEU A 7 4.24 -1.86 4.60
C LEU A 7 3.87 -0.86 5.68
N GLU A 8 4.87 -0.33 6.36
CA GLU A 8 4.71 0.60 7.46
C GLU A 8 5.22 1.97 7.02
N VAL A 9 4.29 2.90 6.87
CA VAL A 9 4.56 4.21 6.29
C VAL A 9 4.21 5.27 7.30
N PRO A 10 5.11 6.23 7.55
CA PRO A 10 4.77 7.37 8.40
C PRO A 10 3.66 8.20 7.74
N PHE A 11 2.58 8.43 8.48
CA PHE A 11 1.49 9.33 8.11
C PHE A 11 1.92 10.79 8.37
N ASN A 12 2.98 11.21 7.70
CA ASN A 12 3.60 12.52 7.87
C ASN A 12 2.83 13.62 7.10
N GLU A 13 3.31 14.86 7.18
CA GLU A 13 2.64 16.01 6.55
C GLU A 13 2.50 15.88 5.02
N SER A 14 3.48 15.29 4.33
CA SER A 14 3.40 15.02 2.89
C SER A 14 2.28 14.04 2.56
N PHE A 15 2.20 12.94 3.32
CA PHE A 15 1.13 11.96 3.18
C PHE A 15 -0.22 12.63 3.46
N LYS A 16 -0.37 13.29 4.62
CA LYS A 16 -1.61 13.97 5.01
C LYS A 16 -2.07 14.97 3.96
N LYS A 17 -1.14 15.70 3.34
CA LYS A 17 -1.43 16.63 2.25
C LYS A 17 -1.98 15.90 1.03
N ALA A 18 -1.30 14.86 0.54
CA ALA A 18 -1.75 14.07 -0.62
C ALA A 18 -3.13 13.44 -0.37
N TYR A 19 -3.34 12.90 0.84
CA TYR A 19 -4.63 12.36 1.26
C TYR A 19 -5.72 13.44 1.37
N GLY A 20 -5.37 14.62 1.89
CA GLY A 20 -6.29 15.77 1.97
C GLY A 20 -6.71 16.27 0.59
N GLU A 21 -5.78 16.33 -0.37
CA GLU A 21 -6.06 16.64 -1.78
C GLU A 21 -7.00 15.61 -2.41
N TYR A 22 -6.78 14.31 -2.12
CA TYR A 22 -7.68 13.24 -2.55
C TYR A 22 -9.10 13.39 -1.99
N ILE A 23 -9.24 13.66 -0.68
CA ILE A 23 -10.56 13.89 -0.06
C ILE A 23 -11.23 15.11 -0.68
N ALA A 24 -10.50 16.22 -0.84
CA ALA A 24 -11.04 17.45 -1.42
C ALA A 24 -11.59 17.23 -2.84
N ALA A 25 -10.91 16.39 -3.64
CA ALA A 25 -11.38 16.00 -4.98
C ALA A 25 -12.66 15.13 -4.96
N LYS A 26 -12.91 14.39 -3.86
CA LYS A 26 -14.11 13.54 -3.70
C LYS A 26 -15.30 14.27 -3.08
N GLY A 27 -15.12 15.48 -2.53
CA GLY A 27 -16.20 16.32 -1.99
C GLY A 27 -16.47 16.12 -0.49
N LYS A 28 -17.72 16.36 -0.04
CA LYS A 28 -18.08 16.21 1.38
C LYS A 28 -18.02 14.75 1.81
N VAL A 29 -17.09 14.46 2.71
CA VAL A 29 -16.84 13.14 3.27
C VAL A 29 -17.28 13.10 4.73
N GLU A 30 -18.03 12.06 5.11
CA GLU A 30 -18.39 11.80 6.51
C GLU A 30 -17.17 11.26 7.28
N GLU A 31 -16.99 11.68 8.55
CA GLU A 31 -15.82 11.30 9.34
C GLU A 31 -15.65 9.78 9.54
N GLY A 32 -16.77 9.04 9.57
CA GLY A 32 -16.75 7.57 9.68
C GLY A 32 -16.13 6.86 8.48
N LEU A 33 -15.99 7.53 7.34
CA LEU A 33 -15.46 6.96 6.10
C LEU A 33 -13.96 7.21 5.91
N LYS A 34 -13.28 7.90 6.85
CA LYS A 34 -11.88 8.29 6.69
C LYS A 34 -10.95 7.09 6.45
N ILE A 35 -11.10 6.00 7.20
CA ILE A 35 -10.27 4.78 7.01
C ILE A 35 -10.52 4.16 5.63
N TYR A 36 -11.79 3.98 5.25
CA TYR A 36 -12.18 3.47 3.94
C TYR A 36 -11.67 4.34 2.79
N LEU A 37 -11.65 5.66 2.96
CA LEU A 37 -11.12 6.58 1.95
C LEU A 37 -9.60 6.57 1.87
N LEU A 38 -8.93 6.28 2.99
CA LEU A 38 -7.48 6.08 3.01
C LEU A 38 -7.09 4.79 2.27
N GLU A 39 -7.88 3.73 2.42
CA GLU A 39 -7.74 2.49 1.63
C GLU A 39 -7.89 2.78 0.14
N ASN A 40 -8.97 3.46 -0.25
CA ASN A 40 -9.22 3.81 -1.65
C ASN A 40 -8.15 4.75 -2.22
N PHE A 41 -7.69 5.73 -1.44
CA PHE A 41 -6.58 6.61 -1.84
C PHE A 41 -5.33 5.79 -2.20
N LEU A 42 -4.96 4.83 -1.36
CA LEU A 42 -3.79 4.01 -1.60
C LEU A 42 -4.00 3.04 -2.77
N LEU A 43 -5.17 2.40 -2.87
CA LEU A 43 -5.50 1.56 -4.02
C LEU A 43 -5.44 2.33 -5.34
N ASP A 44 -5.95 3.58 -5.37
CA ASP A 44 -5.87 4.45 -6.53
C ASP A 44 -4.42 4.89 -6.81
N TYR A 45 -3.65 5.25 -5.77
CA TYR A 45 -2.27 5.73 -5.90
C TYR A 45 -1.30 4.66 -6.42
N PHE A 46 -1.56 3.39 -6.09
CA PHE A 46 -0.77 2.21 -6.50
C PHE A 46 -1.40 1.45 -7.67
N LYS A 47 -2.50 1.95 -8.24
CA LYS A 47 -3.27 1.23 -9.27
C LYS A 47 -2.42 0.77 -10.45
N ASP A 48 -1.48 1.59 -10.90
CA ASP A 48 -0.54 1.27 -11.98
C ASP A 48 0.31 0.04 -11.66
N ILE A 49 0.95 0.03 -10.48
CA ILE A 49 1.76 -1.09 -10.00
C ILE A 49 0.90 -2.34 -9.81
N LEU A 50 -0.27 -2.20 -9.18
CA LEU A 50 -1.19 -3.32 -8.93
C LEU A 50 -1.71 -3.93 -10.23
N ASP A 51 -2.07 -3.11 -11.21
CA ASP A 51 -2.58 -3.56 -12.51
C ASP A 51 -1.46 -4.25 -13.33
N GLU A 52 -0.20 -3.82 -13.19
CA GLU A 52 0.95 -4.51 -13.79
C GLU A 52 1.18 -5.90 -13.19
N ILE A 53 1.09 -6.04 -11.86
CA ILE A 53 1.14 -7.35 -11.20
C ILE A 53 0.01 -8.24 -11.71
N ARG A 54 -1.22 -7.71 -11.76
CA ARG A 54 -2.41 -8.45 -12.20
C ARG A 54 -2.33 -8.93 -13.65
N LYS A 55 -1.59 -8.24 -14.53
CA LYS A 55 -1.35 -8.72 -15.90
C LYS A 55 -0.62 -10.05 -15.93
N ASN A 56 0.33 -10.24 -15.02
CA ASN A 56 1.15 -11.45 -14.92
C ASN A 56 0.59 -12.46 -13.91
N HIS A 57 -0.19 -11.98 -12.93
CA HIS A 57 -0.76 -12.74 -11.82
C HIS A 57 -2.20 -12.29 -11.54
N PRO A 58 -3.20 -12.69 -12.36
CA PRO A 58 -4.59 -12.24 -12.23
C PRO A 58 -5.23 -12.56 -10.86
N GLU A 59 -4.73 -13.57 -10.16
CA GLU A 59 -5.14 -13.97 -8.83
C GLU A 59 -4.60 -13.04 -7.71
N PHE A 60 -3.77 -12.06 -8.07
CA PHE A 60 -3.33 -10.99 -7.19
C PHE A 60 -4.44 -9.96 -6.92
N LYS A 61 -5.13 -10.12 -5.79
CA LYS A 61 -6.17 -9.17 -5.36
C LYS A 61 -5.59 -7.84 -4.88
N GLY A 62 -4.49 -7.87 -4.14
CA GLY A 62 -3.84 -6.66 -3.62
C GLY A 62 -4.75 -5.92 -2.63
N GLU A 63 -5.43 -6.66 -1.75
CA GLU A 63 -6.28 -6.06 -0.71
C GLU A 63 -5.40 -5.33 0.28
N PHE A 64 -5.73 -4.07 0.62
CA PHE A 64 -4.96 -3.25 1.55
C PHE A 64 -5.64 -3.24 2.92
N ASP A 65 -5.03 -3.87 3.92
CA ASP A 65 -5.51 -3.82 5.32
C ASP A 65 -4.83 -2.65 6.04
N LEU A 66 -5.63 -1.70 6.52
CA LEU A 66 -5.17 -0.42 7.05
C LEU A 66 -5.23 -0.35 8.58
N GLY A 67 -4.06 -0.35 9.21
CA GLY A 67 -3.90 -0.04 10.63
C GLY A 67 -3.26 1.33 10.82
N VAL A 68 -3.98 2.29 11.42
CA VAL A 68 -3.38 3.56 11.86
C VAL A 68 -3.02 3.44 13.33
N LYS A 69 -1.72 3.45 13.65
CA LYS A 69 -1.23 3.41 15.04
C LYS A 69 -0.01 4.31 15.18
N HIS A 70 -0.02 5.22 16.15
CA HIS A 70 1.07 6.17 16.41
C HIS A 70 1.58 6.89 15.14
N ASP A 71 0.67 7.49 14.36
CA ASP A 71 1.00 8.18 13.11
C ASP A 71 1.70 7.32 12.05
N MET A 72 1.55 6.00 12.13
CA MET A 72 1.98 5.07 11.08
C MET A 72 0.78 4.40 10.45
N VAL A 73 0.79 4.35 9.12
CA VAL A 73 -0.11 3.55 8.30
C VAL A 73 0.57 2.22 8.04
N LYS A 74 0.01 1.15 8.60
CA LYS A 74 0.35 -0.21 8.24
C LYS A 74 -0.62 -0.65 7.15
N GLY A 75 -0.10 -0.93 5.96
CA GLY A 75 -0.79 -1.59 4.87
C GLY A 75 -0.38 -3.04 4.78
N ILE A 76 -1.31 -3.97 4.65
CA ILE A 76 -0.99 -5.35 4.25
C ILE A 76 -1.58 -5.59 2.87
N PHE A 77 -0.78 -5.85 1.83
CA PHE A 77 -1.29 -6.39 0.57
C PHE A 77 -1.46 -7.89 0.70
N LYS A 78 -2.71 -8.36 0.70
CA LYS A 78 -3.02 -9.79 0.76
C LYS A 78 -3.22 -10.33 -0.66
N SER A 79 -2.59 -11.47 -0.94
CA SER A 79 -2.88 -12.27 -2.13
C SER A 79 -2.72 -13.76 -1.88
N ASP A 80 -3.62 -14.54 -2.46
CA ASP A 80 -3.51 -16.00 -2.53
C ASP A 80 -2.55 -16.47 -3.65
N ALA A 81 -2.05 -15.53 -4.48
CA ALA A 81 -1.08 -15.78 -5.55
C ALA A 81 0.30 -16.14 -5.00
N MET A 82 0.97 -17.07 -5.68
CA MET A 82 2.41 -17.29 -5.50
C MET A 82 3.16 -16.46 -6.54
N LEU A 83 3.94 -15.47 -6.08
CA LEU A 83 4.86 -14.75 -6.95
C LEU A 83 6.21 -15.49 -6.98
N PRO A 84 6.84 -15.68 -8.15
CA PRO A 84 8.20 -16.20 -8.22
C PRO A 84 9.19 -15.18 -7.62
N GLY A 85 10.21 -15.66 -6.90
CA GLY A 85 11.21 -14.82 -6.22
C GLY A 85 11.91 -13.80 -7.12
N SER A 86 12.00 -14.06 -8.43
CA SER A 86 12.54 -13.12 -9.43
C SER A 86 11.72 -11.84 -9.60
N LEU A 87 10.45 -11.84 -9.19
CA LEU A 87 9.55 -10.68 -9.25
C LEU A 87 9.41 -9.98 -7.90
N GLU A 88 9.88 -10.58 -6.81
CA GLU A 88 9.70 -10.05 -5.45
C GLU A 88 10.51 -8.77 -5.20
N GLU A 89 11.81 -8.77 -5.51
CA GLU A 89 12.69 -7.62 -5.29
C GLU A 89 12.38 -6.42 -6.22
N PRO A 90 12.11 -6.60 -7.52
CA PRO A 90 11.62 -5.50 -8.37
C PRO A 90 10.35 -4.86 -7.80
N LEU A 91 9.39 -5.68 -7.41
CA LEU A 91 8.12 -5.20 -6.88
C LEU A 91 8.28 -4.49 -5.53
N ARG A 92 9.11 -5.04 -4.64
CA ARG A 92 9.50 -4.40 -3.38
C ARG A 92 10.06 -3.01 -3.64
N ARG A 93 10.96 -2.90 -4.62
CA ARG A 93 11.61 -1.65 -4.99
C ARG A 93 10.61 -0.64 -5.54
N ASP A 94 9.68 -1.07 -6.39
CA ASP A 94 8.66 -0.20 -6.96
C ASP A 94 7.72 0.37 -5.88
N PHE A 95 7.27 -0.49 -4.94
CA PHE A 95 6.51 -0.03 -3.78
C PHE A 95 7.34 0.94 -2.92
N PHE A 96 8.59 0.59 -2.60
CA PHE A 96 9.49 1.43 -1.80
C PHE A 96 9.68 2.83 -2.43
N GLU A 97 10.03 2.90 -3.70
CA GLU A 97 10.26 4.17 -4.41
C GLU A 97 9.00 5.02 -4.50
N ARG A 98 7.83 4.38 -4.67
CA ARG A 98 6.55 5.07 -4.76
C ARG A 98 6.09 5.60 -3.39
N PHE A 99 6.30 4.84 -2.32
CA PHE A 99 6.07 5.33 -0.96
C PHE A 99 7.04 6.43 -0.55
N LYS A 100 8.34 6.29 -0.89
CA LYS A 100 9.35 7.34 -0.73
C LYS A 100 8.93 8.66 -1.35
N LYS A 101 8.39 8.62 -2.58
CA LYS A 101 7.82 9.79 -3.24
C LYS A 101 6.62 10.37 -2.50
N LEU A 102 5.71 9.51 -2.04
CA LEU A 102 4.51 9.93 -1.29
C LEU A 102 4.86 10.63 0.03
N ILE A 103 5.80 10.08 0.80
CA ILE A 103 6.18 10.65 2.10
C ILE A 103 7.27 11.73 2.00
N ASN A 104 7.91 11.87 0.83
CA ASN A 104 9.05 12.76 0.59
C ASN A 104 10.18 12.58 1.63
N ARG A 105 10.47 11.33 1.97
CA ARG A 105 11.51 10.95 2.93
C ARG A 105 12.06 9.56 2.63
N ASP A 106 13.26 9.31 3.13
CA ASP A 106 13.95 8.02 3.05
C ASP A 106 13.64 7.09 4.25
N ASP A 107 12.92 7.57 5.27
CA ASP A 107 12.66 6.87 6.54
C ASP A 107 11.44 5.92 6.50
N LEU A 108 11.25 5.21 5.38
CA LEU A 108 10.20 4.20 5.23
C LEU A 108 10.70 2.79 5.58
N ARG A 109 9.84 2.02 6.24
CA ARG A 109 10.08 0.60 6.52
C ARG A 109 9.11 -0.26 5.72
N VAL A 110 9.66 -0.97 4.72
CA VAL A 110 8.92 -1.95 3.93
C VAL A 110 9.37 -3.34 4.36
N ASP A 111 8.56 -3.99 5.21
CA ASP A 111 8.80 -5.35 5.69
C ASP A 111 7.92 -6.35 4.92
N ILE A 112 8.53 -7.04 3.96
CA ILE A 112 7.85 -8.14 3.27
C ILE A 112 7.87 -9.36 4.18
N ASN A 113 6.80 -9.56 4.95
CA ASN A 113 6.57 -10.80 5.68
C ASN A 113 6.01 -11.85 4.71
N LEU A 114 6.94 -12.53 4.04
CA LEU A 114 6.68 -13.82 3.44
C LEU A 114 6.38 -14.79 4.58
N GLY A 115 5.11 -15.09 4.82
CA GLY A 115 4.72 -16.10 5.79
C GLY A 115 5.28 -17.45 5.36
N CYS A 116 6.47 -17.83 5.83
CA CYS A 116 6.88 -19.21 5.93
C CYS A 116 5.88 -19.90 6.87
N MET A 117 5.03 -20.77 6.34
CA MET A 117 4.48 -21.82 7.19
C MET A 117 5.60 -22.85 7.37
N ILE A 118 6.06 -22.96 8.62
CA ILE A 118 6.48 -24.23 9.19
C ILE A 118 5.25 -25.15 9.19
#